data_AF-K9JLQ4-F1
#
_entry.id   AF-K9JLQ4-F1
#
_cell.length_a   1.000
_cell.length_b   1.000
_cell.length_c   1.000
_cell.angle_alpha   90.00
_cell.angle_beta   90.00
_cell.angle_gamma   90.00
#
_symmetry.space_group_name_H-M   'P 1'
#
loop_
_entity.id
_entity.type
_entity.pdbx_description
1 polymer ?
#
loop_
_entity_poly.entity_id
_entity_poly.type
_entity_poly.pdbx_seq_one_letter_code
_entity_poly.pdbx_strand_id
1 'polypeptide(L)'
;ELKQQTLEHLTSLTGDHSKELQDLKVSVLGKKGTLTELLKGLKDLSADMRPIIGKQVNQVRDVLNTAFEQQARIVEEAKIQAKLESESIDVTLPGRQMKLGNRHILTQTSEEIEDIFLGMGFQIVDGFEVEKDYYNFERMNLPKDHPARDMQDTFYITEEILLRTHTSPVQARTLDQHDFSKGPLKMVSP
;
A
#
# COMPACT_ATOMS: atom_id res chain seq x y z
N GLU A 1 52.43 9.77 -24.40
CA GLU A 1 51.48 10.04 -25.48
C GLU A 1 50.18 9.24 -25.34
N LEU A 2 50.20 7.90 -25.49
CA LEU A 2 49.01 7.04 -25.38
C LEU A 2 48.18 7.31 -24.10
N LYS A 3 48.83 7.33 -22.93
CA LYS A 3 48.18 7.66 -21.64
C LYS A 3 47.43 8.98 -21.68
N GLN A 4 48.02 10.01 -22.28
CA GLN A 4 47.50 11.37 -22.25
C GLN A 4 46.31 11.53 -23.19
N GLN A 5 46.42 10.99 -24.41
CA GLN A 5 45.31 10.94 -25.38
C GLN A 5 44.11 10.14 -24.84
N THR A 6 44.35 9.00 -24.18
CA THR A 6 43.24 8.21 -23.60
C THR A 6 42.58 8.92 -22.42
N LEU A 7 43.35 9.61 -21.57
CA LEU A 7 42.78 10.38 -20.45
C LEU A 7 41.97 11.59 -20.95
N GLU A 8 42.46 12.31 -21.96
CA GLU A 8 41.73 13.42 -22.59
C GLU A 8 40.41 12.94 -23.21
N HIS A 9 40.45 11.82 -23.94
CA HIS A 9 39.27 11.22 -24.55
C HIS A 9 38.28 10.68 -23.50
N LEU A 10 38.77 10.16 -22.37
CA LEU A 10 37.92 9.79 -21.24
C LEU A 10 37.22 10.99 -20.62
N THR A 11 37.94 12.10 -20.41
CA THR A 11 37.36 13.32 -19.84
C THR A 11 36.33 13.98 -20.76
N SER A 12 36.40 13.79 -22.07
CA SER A 12 35.39 14.31 -23.01
C SER A 12 34.08 13.50 -23.02
N LEU A 13 34.09 12.26 -22.51
CA LEU A 13 32.92 11.38 -22.52
C LEU A 13 31.98 11.68 -21.34
N THR A 14 31.43 12.89 -21.29
CA THR A 14 30.43 13.29 -20.28
C THR A 14 29.02 13.12 -20.84
N GLY A 15 28.17 12.31 -20.20
CA GLY A 15 26.78 12.03 -20.64
C GLY A 15 26.55 10.55 -20.98
N ASP A 16 25.48 10.21 -21.71
CA ASP A 16 25.18 8.81 -22.10
C ASP A 16 26.04 8.34 -23.27
N HIS A 17 27.31 8.10 -22.99
CA HIS A 17 28.29 7.56 -23.95
C HIS A 17 28.74 6.15 -23.53
N SER A 18 27.82 5.35 -22.99
CA SER A 18 28.09 4.02 -22.47
C SER A 18 28.73 3.07 -23.50
N LYS A 19 28.31 3.16 -24.78
CA LYS A 19 28.90 2.42 -25.90
C LYS A 19 30.30 2.90 -26.24
N GLU A 20 30.48 4.22 -26.36
CA GLU A 20 31.77 4.81 -26.73
C GLU A 20 32.85 4.59 -25.66
N LEU A 21 32.47 4.62 -24.37
CA LEU A 21 33.35 4.26 -23.27
C LEU A 21 33.79 2.80 -23.34
N GLN A 22 32.89 1.90 -23.70
CA GLN A 22 33.19 0.48 -23.85
C GLN A 22 34.07 0.19 -25.07
N ASP A 23 33.81 0.86 -26.20
CA ASP A 23 34.62 0.78 -27.41
C ASP A 23 36.03 1.35 -27.19
N LEU A 24 36.14 2.47 -26.45
CA LEU A 24 37.42 3.05 -26.05
C LEU A 24 38.20 2.11 -25.11
N LYS A 25 37.51 1.45 -24.17
CA LYS A 25 38.13 0.46 -23.29
C LYS A 25 38.66 -0.75 -24.07
N VAL A 26 37.90 -1.25 -25.06
CA VAL A 26 38.32 -2.39 -25.89
C VAL A 26 39.48 -2.01 -26.82
N SER A 27 39.47 -0.82 -27.41
CA SER A 27 40.54 -0.35 -28.32
C SER A 27 41.87 -0.09 -27.59
N VAL A 28 41.85 0.32 -26.33
CA VAL A 28 43.07 0.61 -25.56
C VAL A 28 43.55 -0.60 -24.74
N LEU A 29 42.64 -1.25 -23.99
CA LEU A 29 42.97 -2.31 -23.03
C LEU A 29 42.61 -3.73 -23.50
N GLY A 30 41.97 -3.88 -24.66
CA GLY A 30 41.56 -5.19 -25.18
C GLY A 30 42.71 -6.10 -25.60
N LYS A 31 42.39 -7.34 -25.98
CA LYS A 31 43.37 -8.37 -26.41
C LYS A 31 44.19 -7.98 -27.66
N LYS A 32 43.65 -7.06 -28.47
CA LYS A 32 44.30 -6.42 -29.64
C LYS A 32 44.44 -4.90 -29.43
N GLY A 33 44.35 -4.43 -28.18
CA GLY A 33 44.40 -3.01 -27.88
C GLY A 33 45.82 -2.46 -27.97
N THR A 34 45.93 -1.15 -28.16
CA THR A 34 47.20 -0.43 -28.32
C THR A 34 48.17 -0.68 -27.16
N LEU A 35 47.66 -0.81 -25.92
CA LEU A 35 48.49 -1.13 -24.76
C LEU A 35 48.99 -2.58 -24.75
N THR A 36 48.16 -3.52 -25.24
CA THR A 36 48.52 -4.95 -25.35
C THR A 36 49.52 -5.19 -26.49
N GLU A 37 49.46 -4.39 -27.56
CA GLU A 37 50.45 -4.42 -28.63
C GLU A 37 51.82 -3.89 -28.17
N LEU A 38 51.84 -2.80 -27.39
CA LEU A 38 53.07 -2.31 -26.74
C LEU A 38 53.69 -3.37 -25.81
N LEU A 39 52.87 -4.14 -25.09
CA LEU A 39 53.33 -5.26 -24.27
C LEU A 39 53.91 -6.43 -25.09
N LYS A 40 53.41 -6.68 -26.30
CA LYS A 40 53.94 -7.72 -27.20
C LYS A 40 55.29 -7.33 -27.79
N GLY A 41 55.47 -6.04 -28.11
CA GLY A 41 56.74 -5.47 -28.59
C GLY A 41 57.87 -5.52 -27.56
N LEU A 42 57.57 -5.77 -26.28
CA LEU A 42 58.59 -5.96 -25.24
C LEU A 42 59.52 -7.17 -25.50
N LYS A 43 59.11 -8.12 -26.34
CA LYS A 43 59.92 -9.29 -26.72
C LYS A 43 61.17 -8.90 -27.51
N ASP A 44 61.16 -7.76 -28.18
CA ASP A 44 62.24 -7.31 -29.07
C ASP A 44 63.28 -6.42 -28.36
N LEU A 45 63.10 -6.15 -27.05
CA LEU A 45 64.01 -5.33 -26.24
C LEU A 45 65.10 -6.17 -25.54
N SER A 46 66.24 -5.53 -25.24
CA SER A 46 67.36 -6.13 -24.48
C SER A 46 66.95 -6.52 -23.05
N ALA A 47 67.60 -7.55 -22.50
CA ALA A 47 67.26 -8.13 -21.20
C ALA A 47 67.26 -7.10 -20.05
N ASP A 48 68.13 -6.09 -20.10
CA ASP A 48 68.24 -5.05 -19.09
C ASP A 48 67.14 -3.98 -19.17
N MET A 49 66.57 -3.76 -20.36
CA MET A 49 65.53 -2.73 -20.59
C MET A 49 64.10 -3.27 -20.40
N ARG A 50 63.90 -4.59 -20.52
CA ARG A 50 62.59 -5.25 -20.33
C ARG A 50 61.94 -4.97 -18.97
N PRO A 51 62.64 -5.00 -17.82
CA PRO A 51 62.04 -4.75 -16.51
C PRO A 51 61.58 -3.30 -16.33
N ILE A 52 62.36 -2.35 -16.87
CA ILE A 52 62.13 -0.90 -16.74
C ILE A 52 60.88 -0.51 -17.52
N ILE A 53 60.80 -0.92 -18.79
CA ILE A 53 59.66 -0.60 -19.66
C ILE A 53 58.42 -1.39 -19.25
N GLY A 54 58.56 -2.66 -18.84
CA GLY A 54 57.44 -3.44 -18.31
C GLY A 54 56.79 -2.81 -17.07
N LYS A 55 57.59 -2.24 -16.16
CA LYS A 55 57.08 -1.50 -15.00
C LYS A 55 56.31 -0.25 -15.40
N GLN A 56 56.81 0.52 -16.35
CA GLN A 56 56.14 1.73 -16.85
C GLN A 56 54.81 1.40 -17.55
N VAL A 57 54.76 0.35 -18.36
CA VAL A 57 53.53 -0.07 -19.05
C VAL A 57 52.48 -0.57 -18.06
N ASN A 58 52.88 -1.33 -17.02
CA ASN A 58 51.97 -1.75 -15.97
C ASN A 58 51.43 -0.56 -15.16
N GLN A 59 52.25 0.43 -14.83
CA GLN A 59 51.80 1.67 -14.17
C GLN A 59 50.79 2.44 -15.04
N VAL A 60 51.03 2.54 -16.35
CA VAL A 60 50.08 3.17 -17.29
C VAL A 60 48.78 2.39 -17.35
N ARG A 61 48.84 1.05 -17.38
CA ARG A 61 47.66 0.18 -17.37
C ARG A 61 46.80 0.41 -16.13
N ASP A 62 47.43 0.47 -14.96
CA ASP A 62 46.71 0.61 -13.70
C ASP A 62 46.04 2.00 -13.61
N VAL A 63 46.73 3.07 -14.03
CA VAL A 63 46.14 4.41 -14.11
C VAL A 63 44.97 4.47 -15.10
N LEU A 64 45.10 3.84 -16.27
CA LEU A 64 44.02 3.80 -17.25
C LEU A 64 42.83 2.99 -16.73
N ASN A 65 43.05 1.84 -16.08
CA ASN A 65 41.98 1.06 -15.48
C ASN A 65 41.19 1.87 -14.45
N THR A 66 41.89 2.58 -13.54
CA THR A 66 41.23 3.45 -12.56
C THR A 66 40.45 4.58 -13.24
N ALA A 67 41.01 5.20 -14.28
CA ALA A 67 40.32 6.26 -15.02
C ALA A 67 39.07 5.75 -15.76
N PHE A 68 39.14 4.57 -16.38
CA PHE A 68 37.98 3.92 -17.01
C PHE A 68 36.91 3.54 -15.99
N GLU A 69 37.30 3.04 -14.81
CA GLU A 69 36.34 2.74 -13.73
C GLU A 69 35.65 4.00 -13.21
N GLN A 70 36.40 5.09 -13.01
CA GLN A 70 35.85 6.35 -12.57
C GLN A 70 34.92 6.96 -13.61
N GLN A 71 35.32 6.95 -14.89
CA GLN A 71 34.49 7.46 -15.98
C GLN A 71 33.23 6.60 -16.20
N ALA A 72 33.34 5.28 -16.04
CA ALA A 72 32.19 4.38 -16.11
C ALA A 72 31.12 4.72 -15.05
N ARG A 73 31.53 5.08 -13.83
CA ARG A 73 30.61 5.53 -12.78
C ARG A 73 29.89 6.81 -13.17
N ILE A 74 30.62 7.80 -13.68
CA ILE A 74 30.06 9.09 -14.10
C ILE A 74 29.02 8.91 -15.21
N VAL A 75 29.34 8.11 -16.23
CA VAL A 75 28.44 7.82 -17.35
C VAL A 75 27.19 7.06 -16.89
N GLU A 76 27.34 6.11 -15.97
CA GLU A 76 26.21 5.35 -15.43
C GLU A 76 25.30 6.21 -14.55
N GLU A 77 25.87 7.07 -13.70
CA GLU A 77 25.10 8.04 -12.90
C GLU A 77 24.31 9.00 -13.79
N ALA A 78 24.93 9.53 -14.85
CA ALA A 78 24.27 10.42 -15.81
C ALA A 78 23.10 9.72 -16.52
N LYS A 79 23.28 8.45 -16.89
CA LYS A 79 22.24 7.65 -17.53
C LYS A 79 21.06 7.37 -16.58
N ILE A 80 21.34 7.02 -15.32
CA ILE A 80 20.32 6.82 -14.30
C ILE A 80 19.54 8.11 -14.07
N GLN A 81 20.23 9.24 -13.94
CA GLN A 81 19.60 10.54 -13.71
C GLN A 81 18.68 10.94 -14.88
N ALA A 82 19.16 10.80 -16.13
CA ALA A 82 18.34 11.06 -17.31
C ALA A 82 17.09 10.17 -17.36
N LYS A 83 17.23 8.89 -16.96
CA LYS A 83 16.09 7.98 -16.88
C LYS A 83 15.09 8.40 -15.80
N LEU A 84 15.57 8.75 -14.60
CA LEU A 84 14.72 9.22 -13.49
C LEU A 84 13.95 10.49 -13.87
N GLU A 85 14.59 11.44 -14.54
CA GLU A 85 13.94 12.67 -15.04
C GLU A 85 12.85 12.35 -16.07
N SER A 86 13.11 11.40 -16.97
CA SER A 86 12.13 10.97 -17.98
C SER A 86 10.95 10.19 -17.41
N GLU A 87 11.15 9.48 -16.30
CA GLU A 87 10.15 8.67 -15.61
C GLU A 87 9.48 9.43 -14.44
N SER A 88 9.82 10.71 -14.26
CA SER A 88 9.22 11.55 -13.22
C SER A 88 7.75 11.80 -13.53
N ILE A 89 6.89 11.40 -12.60
CA ILE A 89 5.44 11.59 -12.67
C ILE A 89 4.95 12.51 -11.55
N ASP A 90 3.81 13.18 -11.77
CA ASP A 90 3.14 13.94 -10.72
C ASP A 90 2.42 12.99 -9.76
N VAL A 91 3.01 12.79 -8.59
CA VAL A 91 2.49 11.93 -7.51
C VAL A 91 1.26 12.50 -6.81
N THR A 92 0.90 13.76 -7.08
CA THR A 92 -0.28 14.42 -6.49
C THR A 92 -1.56 14.18 -7.31
N LEU A 93 -1.42 13.64 -8.52
CA LEU A 93 -2.57 13.33 -9.37
C LEU A 93 -3.49 12.29 -8.70
N PRO A 94 -4.83 12.44 -8.85
CA PRO A 94 -5.77 11.44 -8.36
C PRO A 94 -5.45 10.07 -8.96
N GLY A 95 -5.14 9.12 -8.10
CA GLY A 95 -4.96 7.73 -8.49
C GLY A 95 -6.27 7.11 -9.01
N ARG A 96 -6.19 5.88 -9.52
CA ARG A 96 -7.37 5.12 -9.89
C ARG A 96 -8.16 4.78 -8.62
N GLN A 97 -9.30 5.45 -8.42
CA GLN A 97 -10.14 5.24 -7.25
C GLN A 97 -10.96 3.97 -7.37
N MET A 98 -11.01 3.19 -6.30
CA MET A 98 -12.06 2.20 -6.11
C MET A 98 -13.25 2.86 -5.40
N LYS A 99 -14.46 2.59 -5.87
CA LYS A 99 -15.67 3.07 -5.20
C LYS A 99 -15.83 2.31 -3.88
N LEU A 100 -15.81 3.04 -2.76
CA LEU A 100 -16.20 2.50 -1.47
C LEU A 100 -17.73 2.54 -1.34
N GLY A 101 -18.30 1.53 -0.69
CA GLY A 101 -19.71 1.54 -0.31
C GLY A 101 -19.94 2.49 0.86
N ASN A 102 -21.19 2.95 1.01
CA ASN A 102 -21.62 3.73 2.15
C ASN A 102 -22.56 2.91 3.02
N ARG A 103 -22.51 3.15 4.33
CA ARG A 103 -23.49 2.56 5.26
C ARG A 103 -24.83 3.23 5.08
N HIS A 104 -25.92 2.50 5.28
CA HIS A 104 -27.25 3.07 5.22
C HIS A 104 -27.45 4.11 6.35
N ILE A 105 -28.14 5.21 6.08
CA ILE A 105 -28.30 6.32 7.05
C ILE A 105 -29.00 5.83 8.31
N LEU A 106 -30.07 5.03 8.17
CA LEU A 106 -30.78 4.47 9.33
C LEU A 106 -29.87 3.61 10.20
N THR A 107 -28.99 2.80 9.61
CA THR A 107 -28.02 2.00 10.38
C THR A 107 -27.06 2.88 11.16
N GLN A 108 -26.54 3.95 10.53
CA GLN A 108 -25.65 4.88 11.22
C GLN A 108 -26.35 5.56 12.40
N THR A 109 -27.60 5.99 12.21
CA THR A 109 -28.39 6.61 13.27
C THR A 109 -28.74 5.63 14.39
N SER A 110 -29.14 4.40 14.07
CA SER A 110 -29.40 3.35 15.08
C SER A 110 -28.17 3.07 15.92
N GLU A 111 -27.01 2.88 15.28
CA GLU A 111 -25.75 2.62 15.99
C GLU A 111 -25.28 3.80 16.84
N GLU A 112 -25.45 5.03 16.36
CA GLU A 112 -25.12 6.22 17.16
C GLU A 112 -25.98 6.29 18.43
N ILE A 113 -27.26 5.95 18.34
CA ILE A 113 -28.16 5.87 19.50
C ILE A 113 -27.71 4.72 20.42
N GLU A 114 -27.44 3.54 19.86
CA GLU A 114 -26.98 2.37 20.63
C GLU A 114 -25.69 2.67 21.41
N ASP A 115 -24.70 3.31 20.77
CA ASP A 115 -23.42 3.68 21.37
C ASP A 115 -23.58 4.59 22.60
N ILE A 116 -24.50 5.57 22.53
CA ILE A 116 -24.80 6.46 23.65
C ILE A 116 -25.31 5.64 24.85
N PHE A 117 -26.25 4.73 24.62
CA PHE A 117 -26.86 3.92 25.69
C PHE A 117 -25.91 2.85 26.23
N LEU A 118 -25.09 2.24 25.36
CA LEU A 118 -23.99 1.36 25.76
C LEU A 118 -23.02 2.09 26.70
N GLY A 119 -22.66 3.34 26.39
CA GLY A 119 -21.84 4.20 27.25
C GLY A 119 -22.46 4.47 28.64
N MET A 120 -23.79 4.41 28.74
CA MET A 120 -24.53 4.55 30.01
C MET A 120 -24.74 3.20 30.75
N GLY A 121 -24.24 2.10 30.18
CA GLY A 121 -24.35 0.75 30.74
C GLY A 121 -25.70 0.07 30.48
N PHE A 122 -26.41 0.47 29.42
CA PHE A 122 -27.55 -0.29 28.91
C PHE A 122 -27.06 -1.43 28.00
N GLN A 123 -27.87 -2.47 27.88
CA GLN A 123 -27.63 -3.59 26.98
C GLN A 123 -28.50 -3.45 25.73
N ILE A 124 -27.93 -3.75 24.56
CA ILE A 124 -28.73 -3.83 23.32
C ILE A 124 -29.35 -5.22 23.24
N VAL A 125 -30.67 -5.27 23.06
CA VAL A 125 -31.43 -6.52 22.95
C VAL A 125 -32.34 -6.45 21.74
N ASP A 126 -32.07 -7.36 20.80
CA ASP A 126 -32.92 -7.56 19.63
C ASP A 126 -34.03 -8.58 19.90
N GLY A 127 -35.05 -8.54 19.05
CA GLY A 127 -36.12 -9.53 19.09
C GLY A 127 -36.81 -9.69 17.75
N PHE A 128 -37.84 -10.52 17.73
CA PHE A 128 -38.52 -10.92 16.52
C PHE A 128 -39.30 -9.77 15.87
N GLU A 129 -39.36 -9.75 14.54
CA GLU A 129 -40.23 -8.84 13.78
C GLU A 129 -41.66 -9.40 13.66
N VAL A 130 -41.80 -10.73 13.59
CA VAL A 130 -43.07 -11.43 13.69
C VAL A 130 -43.33 -11.78 15.14
N GLU A 131 -44.46 -11.33 15.68
CA GLU A 131 -44.73 -11.37 17.10
C GLU A 131 -46.14 -11.91 17.39
N LYS A 132 -46.35 -12.35 18.62
CA LYS A 132 -47.69 -12.75 19.09
C LYS A 132 -48.47 -11.53 19.59
N ASP A 133 -49.78 -11.52 19.35
CA ASP A 133 -50.72 -10.50 19.86
C ASP A 133 -50.53 -10.24 21.36
N TYR A 134 -50.32 -11.32 22.11
CA TYR A 134 -50.04 -11.30 23.54
C TYR A 134 -48.86 -10.37 23.92
N TYR A 135 -47.73 -10.47 23.22
CA TYR A 135 -46.54 -9.66 23.53
C TYR A 135 -46.60 -8.27 22.91
N ASN A 136 -47.24 -8.12 21.74
CA ASN A 136 -47.35 -6.81 21.09
C ASN A 136 -48.38 -5.90 21.76
N PHE A 137 -49.48 -6.44 22.30
CA PHE A 137 -50.55 -5.63 22.86
C PHE A 137 -50.90 -5.98 24.30
N GLU A 138 -51.23 -7.23 24.61
CA GLU A 138 -51.76 -7.56 25.95
C GLU A 138 -50.74 -7.27 27.07
N ARG A 139 -49.46 -7.57 26.85
CA ARG A 139 -48.38 -7.22 27.79
C ARG A 139 -48.14 -5.72 27.92
N MET A 140 -48.61 -4.92 26.96
CA MET A 140 -48.61 -3.45 27.00
C MET A 140 -49.92 -2.87 27.56
N ASN A 141 -50.73 -3.70 28.21
CA ASN A 141 -52.03 -3.35 28.78
C ASN A 141 -53.06 -2.89 27.72
N LEU A 142 -52.99 -3.46 26.52
CA LEU A 142 -53.91 -3.22 25.42
C LEU A 142 -54.72 -4.51 25.17
N PRO A 143 -55.91 -4.70 25.79
CA PRO A 143 -56.77 -5.86 25.52
C PRO A 143 -57.37 -5.83 24.10
N LYS A 144 -57.95 -6.95 23.64
CA LYS A 144 -58.44 -7.12 22.25
C LYS A 144 -59.41 -6.04 21.77
N ASP A 145 -60.30 -5.58 22.64
CA ASP A 145 -61.31 -4.55 22.30
C ASP A 145 -60.80 -3.10 22.52
N HIS A 146 -59.48 -2.91 22.70
CA HIS A 146 -58.93 -1.60 23.01
C HIS A 146 -58.78 -0.74 21.74
N PRO A 147 -59.37 0.48 21.67
CA PRO A 147 -59.34 1.32 20.48
C PRO A 147 -57.94 1.67 19.96
N ALA A 148 -56.94 1.73 20.85
CA ALA A 148 -55.56 1.98 20.45
C ALA A 148 -54.92 0.85 19.63
N ARG A 149 -55.52 -0.35 19.58
CA ARG A 149 -55.07 -1.41 18.65
C ARG A 149 -55.39 -1.05 17.20
N ASP A 150 -56.58 -0.50 16.97
CA ASP A 150 -57.01 -0.06 15.63
C ASP A 150 -56.17 1.12 15.12
N MET A 151 -55.62 1.95 16.01
CA MET A 151 -54.75 3.07 15.65
C MET A 151 -53.36 2.64 15.12
N GLN A 152 -52.98 1.37 15.30
CA GLN A 152 -51.62 0.88 14.99
C GLN A 152 -51.51 0.26 13.59
N ASP A 153 -52.58 0.26 12.78
CA ASP A 153 -52.62 -0.27 11.40
C ASP A 153 -51.88 -1.60 11.26
N THR A 154 -52.18 -2.55 12.14
CA THR A 154 -51.37 -3.74 12.34
C THR A 154 -51.53 -4.77 11.22
N PHE A 155 -50.40 -5.29 10.73
CA PHE A 155 -50.38 -6.37 9.75
C PHE A 155 -50.51 -7.74 10.44
N TYR A 156 -51.72 -8.28 10.44
CA TYR A 156 -52.00 -9.63 10.96
C TYR A 156 -51.68 -10.70 9.91
N ILE A 157 -50.96 -11.75 10.33
CA ILE A 157 -50.76 -12.98 9.57
C ILE A 157 -51.86 -13.98 9.93
N THR A 158 -52.21 -14.07 11.21
CA THR A 158 -53.36 -14.79 11.77
C THR A 158 -53.97 -13.96 12.90
N GLU A 159 -55.04 -14.42 13.55
CA GLU A 159 -55.65 -13.72 14.70
C GLU A 159 -54.70 -13.50 15.89
N GLU A 160 -53.63 -14.30 16.01
CA GLU A 160 -52.69 -14.23 17.14
C GLU A 160 -51.26 -13.92 16.73
N ILE A 161 -50.94 -13.89 15.43
CA ILE A 161 -49.60 -13.66 14.89
C ILE A 161 -49.63 -12.47 13.95
N LEU A 162 -48.74 -11.50 14.18
CA LEU A 162 -48.70 -10.23 13.48
C LEU A 162 -47.26 -9.73 13.28
N LEU A 163 -47.06 -8.74 12.41
CA LEU A 163 -45.81 -7.97 12.37
C LEU A 163 -45.82 -6.92 13.48
N ARG A 164 -44.76 -6.87 14.28
CA ARG A 164 -44.67 -5.96 15.43
C ARG A 164 -44.87 -4.51 14.98
N THR A 165 -45.62 -3.75 15.76
CA THR A 165 -45.89 -2.33 15.47
C THR A 165 -44.85 -1.41 16.15
N HIS A 166 -44.16 -1.93 17.15
CA HIS A 166 -43.14 -1.27 17.94
C HIS A 166 -42.21 -2.32 18.59
N THR A 167 -41.08 -1.90 19.16
CA THR A 167 -40.08 -2.81 19.78
C THR A 167 -40.38 -3.18 21.23
N SER A 168 -41.47 -2.69 21.82
CA SER A 168 -41.94 -3.04 23.17
C SER A 168 -42.12 -4.55 23.46
N PRO A 169 -42.45 -5.45 22.50
CA PRO A 169 -42.52 -6.89 22.77
C PRO A 169 -41.21 -7.45 23.30
N VAL A 170 -40.08 -6.93 22.81
CA VAL A 170 -38.74 -7.36 23.24
C VAL A 170 -38.53 -7.02 24.73
N GLN A 171 -39.04 -5.87 25.17
CA GLN A 171 -38.98 -5.45 26.57
C GLN A 171 -39.80 -6.39 27.46
N ALA A 172 -41.04 -6.73 27.06
CA ALA A 172 -41.88 -7.67 27.81
C ALA A 172 -41.22 -9.05 27.93
N ARG A 173 -40.67 -9.58 26.82
CA ARG A 173 -39.97 -10.87 26.80
C ARG A 173 -38.70 -10.86 27.66
N THR A 174 -37.96 -9.75 27.65
CA THR A 174 -36.76 -9.60 28.47
C THR A 174 -37.11 -9.54 29.94
N LEU A 175 -38.16 -8.80 30.31
CA LEU A 175 -38.68 -8.75 31.68
C LEU A 175 -39.10 -10.12 32.20
N ASP A 176 -39.74 -10.94 31.37
CA ASP A 176 -40.19 -12.29 31.75
C ASP A 176 -39.01 -13.25 32.01
N GLN A 177 -37.86 -13.01 31.38
CA GLN A 177 -36.66 -13.84 31.50
C GLN A 177 -35.64 -13.30 32.50
N HIS A 178 -35.70 -12.01 32.82
CA HIS A 178 -34.69 -11.34 33.64
C HIS A 178 -34.79 -11.75 35.11
N ASP A 179 -33.66 -12.16 35.67
CA ASP A 179 -33.53 -12.48 37.09
C ASP A 179 -33.16 -11.20 37.86
N PHE A 180 -34.15 -10.58 38.48
CA PHE A 180 -33.97 -9.35 39.25
C PHE A 180 -33.10 -9.51 40.50
N SER A 181 -32.81 -10.74 40.94
CA SER A 181 -31.82 -10.95 42.01
C SER A 181 -30.39 -10.61 41.56
N LYS A 182 -30.12 -10.62 40.25
CA LYS A 182 -28.83 -10.27 39.64
C LYS A 182 -28.65 -8.78 39.38
N GLY A 183 -29.66 -7.96 39.71
CA GLY A 183 -29.61 -6.51 39.59
C GLY A 183 -30.65 -5.92 38.63
N PRO A 184 -30.61 -4.59 38.43
CA PRO A 184 -31.58 -3.89 37.60
C PRO A 184 -31.40 -4.22 36.11
N LEU A 185 -32.50 -4.28 35.38
CA LEU A 185 -32.50 -4.38 33.93
C LEU A 185 -32.33 -2.98 33.32
N LYS A 186 -31.30 -2.82 32.48
CA LYS A 186 -31.08 -1.62 31.65
C LYS A 186 -30.91 -2.08 30.21
N MET A 187 -31.91 -1.85 29.37
CA MET A 187 -31.88 -2.31 27.98
C MET A 187 -32.39 -1.26 27.00
N VAL A 188 -31.92 -1.36 25.76
CA VAL A 188 -32.45 -0.67 24.59
C VAL A 188 -32.75 -1.72 23.52
N SER A 189 -33.88 -1.57 22.83
CA SER A 189 -34.27 -2.42 21.70
C SER A 189 -34.47 -1.53 20.47
N PRO A 190 -33.50 -1.51 19.54
CA PRO A 190 -33.53 -0.72 18.32
C PRO A 190 -34.57 -1.22 17.29
#